data_AF-E6QL61-F1
#
_entry.id   AF-E6QL61-F1
#
_cell.length_a   1.000
_cell.length_b   1.000
_cell.length_c   1.000
_cell.angle_alpha   90.00
_cell.angle_beta   90.00
_cell.angle_gamma   90.00
#
_symmetry.space_group_name_H-M   'P 1'
#
loop_
_entity.id
_entity.type
_entity.pdbx_description
1 polymer ?
#
loop_
_entity_poly.entity_id
_entity_poly.type
_entity_poly.pdbx_seq_one_letter_code
_entity_poly.pdbx_strand_id
1 'polypeptide(L)'
;MSESSNLAGGKVTYLDGEVANTGDRTVTGVTVRVEFRNASREVVQNETMALNLIRMREPYIDTEPVSAAPLKAGERRDFRLIFDQVSADWDEAYPEVQVLGATTR
;
A
#
# COMPACT_ATOMS: atom_id res chain seq x y z
N MET A 1 -8.06 3.43 6.82
CA MET A 1 -8.48 2.35 5.90
C MET A 1 -9.92 2.62 5.53
N SER A 2 -10.28 2.44 4.26
CA SER A 2 -11.65 2.64 3.78
C SER A 2 -12.01 1.61 2.72
N GLU A 3 -13.31 1.45 2.48
CA GLU A 3 -13.84 0.40 1.61
C GLU A 3 -14.80 1.01 0.57
N SER A 4 -14.83 0.45 -0.64
CA SER A 4 -15.75 0.84 -1.72
C SER A 4 -16.17 -0.38 -2.53
N SER A 5 -17.29 -0.32 -3.25
CA SER A 5 -17.66 -1.38 -4.19
C SER A 5 -16.97 -1.20 -5.54
N ASN A 6 -16.48 -2.28 -6.15
CA ASN A 6 -15.99 -2.29 -7.53
C ASN A 6 -17.13 -2.47 -8.54
N LEU A 7 -16.82 -2.30 -9.82
CA LEU A 7 -17.77 -2.40 -10.95
C LEU A 7 -18.41 -3.79 -11.11
N ALA A 8 -17.84 -4.83 -10.50
CA ALA A 8 -18.35 -6.20 -10.50
C ALA A 8 -19.14 -6.55 -9.21
N GLY A 9 -19.39 -5.57 -8.33
CA GLY A 9 -20.09 -5.75 -7.06
C GLY A 9 -19.25 -6.32 -5.92
N GLY A 10 -17.93 -6.46 -6.11
CA GLY A 10 -16.96 -6.86 -5.08
C GLY A 10 -16.50 -5.69 -4.22
N LYS A 11 -15.98 -5.99 -3.03
CA LYS A 11 -15.51 -5.00 -2.04
C LYS A 11 -14.02 -4.69 -2.29
N VAL A 12 -13.71 -3.42 -2.60
CA VAL A 12 -12.35 -2.87 -2.69
C VAL A 12 -11.95 -2.35 -1.32
N THR A 13 -10.76 -2.75 -0.87
CA THR A 13 -10.17 -2.24 0.36
C THR A 13 -9.00 -1.31 0.03
N TYR A 14 -8.97 -0.14 0.65
CA TYR A 14 -7.91 0.84 0.52
C TYR A 14 -7.10 0.95 1.81
N LEU A 15 -5.79 0.77 1.69
CA LEU A 15 -4.84 1.01 2.76
C LEU A 15 -3.99 2.24 2.44
N ASP A 16 -4.28 3.33 3.14
CA ASP A 16 -3.53 4.57 3.08
C ASP A 16 -2.50 4.62 4.21
N GLY A 17 -1.33 5.18 3.91
CA GLY A 17 -0.29 5.43 4.89
C GLY A 17 0.73 6.44 4.41
N GLU A 18 1.75 6.70 5.23
CA GLU A 18 2.90 7.53 4.88
C GLU A 18 4.14 6.63 4.74
N VAL A 19 4.95 6.87 3.71
CA VAL A 19 6.26 6.27 3.53
C VAL A 19 7.33 7.35 3.62
N ALA A 20 8.44 7.03 4.30
CA ALA A 20 9.58 7.91 4.44
C ALA A 20 10.84 7.24 3.89
N ASN A 21 11.57 7.93 3.01
CA ASN A 21 12.92 7.52 2.66
C ASN A 21 13.91 8.08 3.68
N THR A 22 14.28 7.26 4.67
CA THR A 22 15.25 7.64 5.71
C THR A 22 16.70 7.39 5.33
N GLY A 23 16.95 6.92 4.09
CA GLY A 23 18.29 6.70 3.56
C GLY A 23 18.88 7.95 2.90
N ASP A 24 20.07 7.77 2.32
CA ASP A 24 20.86 8.82 1.64
C ASP A 24 20.75 8.77 0.10
N ARG A 25 20.15 7.71 -0.46
CA ARG A 25 19.95 7.53 -1.89
C ARG A 25 18.50 7.78 -2.32
N THR A 26 18.32 8.14 -3.58
CA THR A 26 16.96 8.31 -4.13
C THR A 26 16.34 6.94 -4.36
N VAL A 27 15.16 6.70 -3.80
CA VAL A 27 14.40 5.45 -3.99
C VAL A 27 13.51 5.57 -5.22
N THR A 28 13.66 4.64 -6.16
CA THR A 28 12.94 4.59 -7.44
C THR A 28 11.96 3.43 -7.55
N GLY A 29 11.88 2.59 -6.51
CA GLY A 29 10.92 1.50 -6.43
C GLY A 29 10.88 0.96 -5.01
N VAL A 30 9.70 0.54 -4.54
CA VAL A 30 9.51 -0.10 -3.25
C VAL A 30 8.58 -1.30 -3.46
N THR A 31 9.00 -2.46 -2.97
CA THR A 31 8.18 -3.67 -2.91
C THR A 31 7.78 -3.90 -1.46
N VAL A 32 6.49 -4.08 -1.22
CA VAL A 32 5.94 -4.35 0.11
C VAL A 32 5.21 -5.69 0.11
N ARG A 33 5.13 -6.29 1.30
CA ARG A 33 4.24 -7.39 1.63
C ARG A 33 3.19 -6.90 2.60
N VAL A 34 1.95 -7.31 2.39
CA VAL A 34 0.81 -6.98 3.25
C VAL A 34 0.18 -8.28 3.75
N GLU A 35 0.07 -8.41 5.07
CA GLU A 35 -0.52 -9.58 5.73
C GLU A 35 -1.80 -9.20 6.47
N PHE A 36 -2.90 -9.85 6.10
CA PHE A 36 -4.19 -9.76 6.78
C PHE A 36 -4.32 -10.94 7.73
N ARG A 37 -4.84 -10.69 8.94
CA ARG A 37 -4.95 -11.71 9.99
C ARG A 37 -6.39 -11.90 10.46
N ASN A 38 -6.75 -13.08 10.92
CA ASN A 38 -8.01 -13.28 11.63
C ASN A 38 -7.89 -12.92 13.12
N ALA A 39 -8.99 -13.03 13.86
CA ALA A 39 -9.03 -12.73 15.29
C ALA A 39 -8.10 -13.64 16.14
N SER A 40 -7.72 -14.81 15.60
CA SER A 40 -6.74 -15.74 16.19
C SER A 40 -5.28 -15.38 15.87
N ARG A 41 -5.04 -14.27 15.14
CA ARG A 41 -3.75 -13.77 14.64
C ARG A 41 -3.09 -14.61 13.54
N GLU A 42 -3.83 -15.54 12.95
CA GLU A 42 -3.35 -16.35 11.82
C GLU A 42 -3.39 -15.50 10.55
N VAL A 43 -2.37 -15.62 9.69
CA VAL A 43 -2.37 -14.96 8.38
C VAL A 43 -3.40 -15.63 7.48
N VAL A 44 -4.43 -14.89 7.08
CA VAL A 44 -5.49 -15.37 6.18
C VAL A 44 -5.31 -14.89 4.74
N GLN A 45 -4.47 -13.87 4.53
CA GLN A 45 -4.06 -13.40 3.20
C GLN A 45 -2.71 -12.71 3.27
N ASN A 46 -1.90 -12.94 2.23
CA ASN A 46 -0.54 -12.40 2.11
C ASN A 46 -0.33 -11.96 0.66
N GLU A 47 -0.10 -10.66 0.46
CA GLU A 47 0.12 -10.10 -0.88
C GLU A 47 1.45 -9.38 -0.96
N THR A 48 2.17 -9.59 -2.06
CA THR A 48 3.39 -8.86 -2.38
C THR A 48 3.15 -7.97 -3.58
N MET A 49 3.40 -6.66 -3.44
CA MET A 49 3.09 -5.68 -4.47
C MET A 49 4.05 -4.49 -4.47
N ALA A 50 4.08 -3.76 -5.58
CA ALA A 50 4.79 -2.49 -5.66
C ALA A 50 3.99 -1.39 -4.96
N LEU A 51 4.70 -0.47 -4.30
CA LEU A 51 4.09 0.69 -3.66
C LEU A 51 3.73 1.76 -4.70
N ASN A 52 2.51 2.29 -4.63
CA ASN A 52 2.09 3.48 -5.37
C ASN A 52 1.87 4.66 -4.41
N LEU A 53 2.39 5.83 -4.79
CA LEU A 53 2.26 7.08 -4.03
C LEU A 53 0.98 7.80 -4.43
N ILE A 54 0.35 8.49 -3.48
CA ILE A 54 -0.75 9.40 -3.77
C ILE A 54 -0.18 10.63 -4.49
N ARG A 55 -0.69 10.86 -5.69
CA ARG A 55 -0.35 12.03 -6.51
C ARG A 55 -1.34 13.17 -6.26
N MET A 56 -2.63 12.83 -6.17
CA MET A 56 -3.73 13.78 -6.06
C MET A 56 -4.84 13.16 -5.21
N ARG A 57 -5.58 13.97 -4.45
CA ARG A 57 -6.70 13.51 -3.61
C ARG A 57 -8.07 13.99 -4.11
N GLU A 58 -8.10 15.05 -4.92
CA GLU A 58 -9.32 15.67 -5.43
C GLU A 58 -9.24 15.85 -6.94
N PRO A 59 -10.34 15.59 -7.70
CA PRO A 59 -11.67 15.19 -7.23
C PRO A 59 -11.76 13.71 -6.81
N TYR A 60 -10.75 12.91 -7.14
CA TYR A 60 -10.61 11.52 -6.72
C TYR A 60 -9.14 11.22 -6.41
N ILE A 61 -8.88 10.17 -5.62
CA ILE A 61 -7.52 9.76 -5.31
C ILE A 61 -6.90 9.10 -6.53
N ASP A 62 -5.83 9.70 -7.03
CA ASP A 62 -4.98 9.19 -8.10
C ASP A 62 -3.62 8.78 -7.52
N THR A 63 -3.07 7.68 -8.03
CA THR A 63 -1.82 7.10 -7.54
C THR A 63 -0.85 6.85 -8.67
N GLU A 64 0.44 7.05 -8.42
CA GLU A 64 1.50 6.80 -9.38
C GLU A 64 2.60 5.91 -8.75
N PRO A 65 3.30 5.09 -9.53
CA PRO A 65 4.37 4.25 -9.01
C PRO A 65 5.55 5.09 -8.54
N VAL A 66 6.32 4.58 -7.56
CA VAL A 66 7.55 5.24 -7.07
C VAL A 66 8.56 5.48 -8.21
N SER A 67 8.52 4.70 -9.29
CA SER A 67 9.38 4.92 -10.47
C SER A 67 9.04 6.19 -11.25
N ALA A 68 7.78 6.63 -11.21
CA ALA A 68 7.31 7.88 -11.83
C ALA A 68 7.50 9.09 -10.91
N ALA A 69 7.43 8.89 -9.59
CA ALA A 69 7.71 9.91 -8.57
C ALA A 69 8.73 9.41 -7.53
N PRO A 70 10.04 9.36 -7.86
CA PRO A 70 11.05 8.84 -6.96
C PRO A 70 11.13 9.61 -5.64
N LEU A 71 11.28 8.88 -4.53
CA LEU A 71 11.42 9.44 -3.18
C LEU A 71 12.86 9.89 -2.95
N LYS A 72 13.09 11.19 -2.82
CA LYS A 72 14.40 11.75 -2.47
C LYS A 72 14.80 11.36 -1.05
N ALA A 73 16.09 11.43 -0.75
CA ALA A 73 16.59 11.25 0.61
C ALA A 73 15.89 12.21 1.58
N GLY A 74 15.36 11.68 2.68
CA GLY A 74 14.59 12.42 3.68
C GLY A 74 13.14 12.76 3.29
N GLU A 75 12.70 12.42 2.07
CA GLU A 75 11.34 12.72 1.62
C GLU A 75 10.31 11.80 2.29
N ARG A 76 9.13 12.36 2.60
CA ARG A 76 7.94 11.61 3.01
C ARG A 76 6.81 11.85 2.04
N ARG A 77 6.05 10.80 1.75
CA ARG A 77 4.91 10.85 0.83
C ARG A 77 3.81 9.92 1.31
N ASP A 78 2.59 10.31 1.02
CA ASP A 78 1.45 9.43 1.22
C ASP A 78 1.43 8.34 0.13
N PHE A 79 0.97 7.16 0.49
CA PHE A 79 0.74 6.04 -0.43
C PHE A 79 -0.68 5.50 -0.27
N ARG A 80 -1.13 4.78 -1.28
CA ARG A 80 -2.37 3.97 -1.22
C ARG A 80 -2.12 2.62 -1.87
N LEU A 81 -2.41 1.56 -1.13
CA LEU A 81 -2.53 0.20 -1.66
C LEU A 81 -4.01 -0.12 -1.89
N ILE A 82 -4.28 -0.83 -2.97
CA ILE A 82 -5.63 -1.14 -3.44
C ILE A 82 -5.75 -2.65 -3.54
N PHE A 83 -6.73 -3.22 -2.85
CA PHE A 83 -7.01 -4.65 -2.84
C PHE A 83 -8.40 -4.87 -3.43
N ASP A 84 -8.46 -5.55 -4.58
CA ASP A 84 -9.72 -5.86 -5.26
C ASP A 84 -10.57 -6.86 -4.49
N GLN A 85 -9.92 -7.73 -3.70
CA GLN A 85 -10.55 -8.65 -2.76
C GLN A 85 -9.67 -8.83 -1.52
N VAL A 86 -10.32 -8.90 -0.36
CA VAL A 86 -9.71 -9.30 0.91
C VAL A 86 -10.44 -10.51 1.45
N SER A 87 -9.74 -11.36 2.20
CA SER A 87 -10.27 -12.59 2.77
C SER A 87 -11.46 -12.30 3.66
N ALA A 88 -12.52 -13.10 3.54
CA ALA A 88 -13.69 -13.00 4.41
C ALA A 88 -13.38 -13.36 5.86
N ASP A 89 -12.26 -14.04 6.13
CA ASP A 89 -11.81 -14.42 7.47
C ASP A 89 -10.94 -13.35 8.15
N TRP A 90 -10.64 -12.25 7.45
CA TRP A 90 -9.90 -11.12 8.04
C TRP A 90 -10.75 -10.44 9.11
N ASP A 91 -10.13 -10.08 10.23
CA ASP A 91 -10.79 -9.47 11.39
C ASP A 91 -11.01 -7.95 11.28
N GLU A 92 -10.79 -7.37 10.10
CA GLU A 92 -10.88 -5.93 9.81
C GLU A 92 -9.86 -5.06 10.57
N ALA A 93 -8.90 -5.65 11.30
CA ALA A 93 -7.80 -4.91 11.91
C ALA A 93 -6.81 -4.40 10.85
N TYR A 94 -6.04 -3.36 11.18
CA TYR A 94 -4.98 -2.87 10.30
C TYR A 94 -3.99 -4.01 9.95
N PRO A 95 -3.81 -4.33 8.65
CA PRO A 95 -2.89 -5.36 8.22
C PRO A 95 -1.46 -4.92 8.46
N GLU A 96 -0.59 -5.90 8.58
CA GLU A 96 0.84 -5.66 8.71
C GLU A 96 1.44 -5.36 7.33
N VAL A 97 2.16 -4.24 7.21
CA VAL A 97 2.88 -3.86 5.99
C VAL A 97 4.37 -3.96 6.24
N GLN A 98 5.06 -4.78 5.46
CA GLN A 98 6.49 -4.96 5.52
C GLN A 98 7.15 -4.55 4.20
N VAL A 99 8.18 -3.70 4.26
CA VAL A 99 9.03 -3.43 3.09
C VAL A 99 9.92 -4.65 2.85
N LEU A 100 9.82 -5.24 1.66
CA LEU A 100 10.67 -6.36 1.24
C LEU A 100 11.95 -5.90 0.55
N GLY A 101 11.89 -4.76 -0.14
CA GLY A 101 13.03 -4.22 -0.85
C GLY A 101 12.76 -2.84 -1.43
N ALA A 102 13.84 -2.11 -1.67
CA ALA A 102 13.83 -0.83 -2.35
C ALA A 102 14.90 -0.80 -3.44
N THR A 103 14.56 -0.23 -4.60
CA THR A 103 15.50 0.06 -5.67
C THR A 103 15.97 1.50 -5.51
N THR A 104 17.28 1.73 -5.61
CA THR A 104 17.88 3.06 -5.40
C THR A 104 18.78 3.47 -6.56
N ARG A 105 18.96 4.78 -6.76
CA ARG A 105 19.96 5.37 -7.65
C ARG A 105 20.82 6.41 -6.93
#